data_AF-A0A3R7D8L2-F1
#
_entry.id   AF-A0A3R7D8L2-F1
#
_cell.length_a   1.000
_cell.length_b   1.000
_cell.length_c   1.000
_cell.angle_alpha   90.00
_cell.angle_beta   90.00
_cell.angle_gamma   90.00
#
_symmetry.space_group_name_H-M   'P 1'
#
loop_
_entity.id
_entity.type
_entity.pdbx_description
1 polymer ?
#
loop_
_entity_poly.entity_id
_entity_poly.type
_entity_poly.pdbx_seq_one_letter_code
_entity_poly.pdbx_strand_id
1 'polypeptide(L)'
;GFKTSLVDKIISVSRNLHNIKKFLLLWHWDCGGYGGSSAFASAEAEEEQYHKDLRAVRDILAKELPDDLEIIMAYSKATPQGLEYSVLE
;
A
#
# COMPACT_ATOMS: atom_id res chain seq x y z
N GLY A 1 21.26 2.68 -19.07
CA GLY A 1 21.14 2.53 -17.60
C GLY A 1 19.71 2.15 -17.31
N PHE A 2 19.48 0.93 -16.83
CA PHE A 2 18.15 0.33 -16.80
C PHE A 2 17.29 0.93 -15.67
N LYS A 3 16.34 1.79 -16.03
CA LYS A 3 15.14 2.03 -15.21
C LYS A 3 14.24 0.80 -15.38
N THR A 4 14.51 -0.27 -14.63
CA THR A 4 13.57 -1.38 -14.53
C THR A 4 12.31 -0.92 -13.80
N SER A 5 11.14 -1.40 -14.22
CA SER A 5 9.89 -1.03 -13.55
C SER A 5 9.86 -1.58 -12.11
N LEU A 6 9.02 -1.00 -11.25
CA LEU A 6 8.84 -1.49 -9.89
C LEU A 6 8.40 -2.97 -9.87
N VAL A 7 7.47 -3.33 -10.76
CA VAL A 7 6.94 -4.69 -10.93
C VAL A 7 8.07 -5.68 -11.24
N ASP A 8 8.95 -5.34 -12.18
CA ASP A 8 10.07 -6.22 -12.56
C ASP A 8 10.97 -6.54 -11.37
N LYS A 9 11.23 -5.56 -10.49
CA LYS A 9 12.04 -5.76 -9.30
C LYS A 9 11.35 -6.63 -8.27
N ILE A 10 10.05 -6.43 -8.06
CA ILE A 10 9.24 -7.26 -7.16
C ILE A 10 9.27 -8.72 -7.62
N ILE A 11 9.09 -8.97 -8.92
CA ILE A 11 9.08 -10.32 -9.48
C ILE A 11 10.48 -10.94 -9.43
N SER A 12 11.49 -10.26 -9.97
CA SER A 12 12.83 -10.84 -10.12
C SER A 12 13.56 -11.05 -8.78
N VAL A 13 13.47 -10.07 -7.86
CA VAL A 13 14.21 -10.11 -6.61
C VAL A 13 13.34 -10.71 -5.51
N SER A 14 12.21 -10.09 -5.19
CA SER A 14 11.45 -10.51 -4.02
C SER A 14 10.83 -11.90 -4.23
N ARG A 15 10.14 -12.10 -5.36
CA ARG A 15 9.47 -13.38 -5.64
C ARG A 15 10.44 -14.46 -6.10
N ASN A 16 11.19 -14.24 -7.18
CA ASN A 16 11.97 -15.32 -7.79
C ASN A 16 13.25 -15.67 -7.00
N LEU A 17 13.95 -14.66 -6.47
CA LEU A 17 15.18 -14.89 -5.70
C LEU A 17 14.89 -15.22 -4.22
N HIS A 18 13.95 -14.50 -3.59
CA HIS A 18 13.66 -14.66 -2.16
C HIS A 18 12.38 -15.44 -1.82
N ASN A 19 11.61 -15.88 -2.83
CA ASN A 19 10.42 -16.73 -2.66
C ASN A 19 9.35 -16.15 -1.73
N ILE A 20 9.17 -14.82 -1.73
CA ILE A 20 8.09 -14.21 -0.93
C ILE A 20 6.71 -14.69 -1.41
N LYS A 21 5.76 -14.77 -0.47
CA LYS A 21 4.37 -15.18 -0.71
C LYS A 21 3.35 -14.09 -0.46
N LYS A 22 3.75 -13.03 0.24
CA LYS A 22 2.89 -11.92 0.63
C LYS A 22 3.56 -10.60 0.26
N PHE A 23 2.79 -9.69 -0.29
CA PHE A 23 3.20 -8.34 -0.65
C PHE A 23 2.33 -7.34 0.12
N LEU A 24 2.92 -6.64 1.09
CA LEU A 24 2.21 -5.69 1.94
C LEU A 24 2.21 -4.30 1.29
N LEU A 25 1.03 -3.85 0.87
CA LEU A 25 0.74 -2.46 0.53
C LEU A 25 0.37 -1.72 1.80
N LEU A 26 1.32 -0.96 2.33
CA LEU A 26 1.13 -0.18 3.54
C LEU A 26 1.02 1.32 3.20
N TRP A 27 -0.13 1.89 3.47
CA TRP A 27 -0.32 3.34 3.52
C TRP A 27 -0.03 3.86 4.93
N HIS A 28 0.50 5.07 5.08
CA HIS A 28 0.71 5.67 6.38
C HIS A 28 -0.14 6.92 6.59
N TRP A 29 -0.62 7.10 7.83
CA TRP A 29 -1.34 8.28 8.26
C TRP A 29 -0.52 9.57 8.04
N ASP A 30 -1.22 10.66 7.75
CA ASP A 30 -0.63 12.00 7.57
C ASP A 30 0.56 12.01 6.60
N CYS A 31 0.40 11.33 5.47
CA CYS A 31 1.41 11.28 4.45
C CYS A 31 1.54 12.62 3.72
N GLY A 32 2.72 13.22 3.85
CA GLY A 32 3.06 14.50 3.20
C GLY A 32 2.98 14.47 1.68
N GLY A 33 2.91 13.29 1.04
CA GLY A 33 2.78 13.16 -0.41
C GLY A 33 1.50 13.75 -1.02
N TYR A 34 0.42 13.85 -0.23
CA TYR A 34 -0.84 14.49 -0.64
C TYR A 34 -1.16 15.76 0.16
N GLY A 35 -0.21 16.28 0.94
CA GLY A 35 -0.41 17.45 1.80
C GLY A 35 -0.80 17.14 3.25
N GLY A 36 -0.70 15.87 3.67
CA GLY A 36 -1.01 15.44 5.04
C GLY A 36 -2.50 15.57 5.37
N SER A 37 -2.87 15.30 6.63
CA SER A 37 -4.26 15.32 7.10
C SER A 37 -4.96 16.67 6.86
N SER A 38 -4.18 17.76 6.72
CA SER A 38 -4.69 19.09 6.38
C SER A 38 -5.36 19.19 5.01
N ALA A 39 -5.07 18.25 4.11
CA ALA A 39 -5.68 18.18 2.79
C ALA A 39 -7.13 17.62 2.82
N PHE A 40 -7.56 17.05 3.95
CA PHE A 40 -8.87 16.42 4.11
C PHE A 40 -9.77 17.23 5.04
N ALA A 41 -11.08 17.10 4.81
CA ALA A 41 -12.09 17.78 5.62
C ALA A 41 -12.24 17.16 7.02
N SER A 42 -11.92 15.87 7.17
CA SER A 42 -11.95 15.14 8.44
C SER A 42 -11.08 13.88 8.36
N ALA A 43 -10.84 13.25 9.52
CA ALA A 43 -10.11 11.98 9.59
C ALA A 43 -10.86 10.85 8.87
N GLU A 44 -12.20 10.85 8.91
CA GLU A 44 -13.02 9.89 8.18
C GLU A 44 -12.86 10.05 6.67
N ALA A 45 -12.82 11.30 6.17
CA ALA A 45 -12.59 11.58 4.76
C ALA A 45 -11.19 11.15 4.30
N GLU A 46 -10.18 11.29 5.16
CA GLU A 46 -8.83 10.77 4.91
C GLU A 46 -8.82 9.23 4.85
N GLU A 47 -9.50 8.57 5.79
CA GLU A 47 -9.60 7.11 5.84
C GLU A 47 -10.34 6.52 4.63
N GLU A 48 -11.45 7.13 4.20
CA GLU A 48 -12.18 6.73 2.99
C GLU A 48 -11.30 6.84 1.74
N GLN A 49 -10.51 7.92 1.62
CA GLN A 49 -9.58 8.09 0.52
C GLN A 49 -8.51 7.00 0.52
N TYR A 50 -7.97 6.63 1.69
CA TYR A 50 -7.00 5.55 1.79
C TYR A 50 -7.58 4.21 1.34
N HIS A 51 -8.80 3.89 1.75
CA HIS A 51 -9.45 2.63 1.35
C HIS A 51 -9.63 2.58 -0.16
N LYS A 52 -10.06 3.69 -0.76
CA LYS A 52 -10.24 3.81 -2.20
C LYS A 52 -8.91 3.64 -2.95
N ASP A 53 -7.86 4.34 -2.52
CA ASP A 53 -6.58 4.30 -3.22
C ASP A 53 -5.85 2.97 -3.03
N LEU A 54 -5.92 2.37 -1.83
CA LEU A 54 -5.37 1.03 -1.59
C LEU A 54 -6.04 0.00 -2.49
N ARG A 55 -7.37 0.02 -2.62
CA ARG A 55 -8.09 -0.87 -3.54
C ARG A 55 -7.69 -0.63 -5.00
N ALA A 56 -7.60 0.63 -5.42
CA ALA A 56 -7.18 0.97 -6.78
C ALA A 56 -5.74 0.49 -7.09
N VAL A 57 -4.80 0.70 -6.17
CA VAL A 57 -3.41 0.23 -6.32
C VAL A 57 -3.36 -1.29 -6.32
N ARG A 58 -4.11 -1.95 -5.45
CA ARG A 58 -4.22 -3.41 -5.41
C ARG A 58 -4.76 -3.97 -6.72
N ASP A 59 -5.77 -3.35 -7.32
CA ASP A 59 -6.34 -3.80 -8.61
C ASP A 59 -5.39 -3.55 -9.79
N ILE A 60 -4.54 -2.51 -9.72
CA ILE A 60 -3.46 -2.28 -10.71
C ILE A 60 -2.40 -3.36 -10.55
N LEU A 61 -1.92 -3.59 -9.32
CA LEU A 61 -0.85 -4.53 -9.06
C LEU A 61 -1.28 -5.98 -9.26
N ALA A 62 -2.53 -6.34 -8.98
CA ALA A 62 -3.04 -7.69 -9.22
C ALA A 62 -3.07 -8.08 -10.71
N LYS A 63 -3.04 -7.10 -11.63
CA LYS A 63 -2.93 -7.37 -13.08
C LYS A 63 -1.50 -7.63 -13.53
N GLU A 64 -0.53 -7.14 -12.77
CA GLU A 64 0.89 -7.11 -13.13
C GLU A 64 1.72 -8.11 -12.32
N LEU A 65 1.29 -8.41 -11.09
CA LEU A 65 1.95 -9.34 -10.18
C LEU A 65 1.39 -10.76 -10.35
N PRO A 66 2.22 -11.79 -10.17
CA PRO A 66 1.78 -13.18 -10.24
C PRO A 66 0.72 -13.54 -9.19
N ASP A 67 -0.23 -14.39 -9.55
CA ASP A 67 -1.34 -14.82 -8.67
C ASP A 67 -0.90 -15.54 -7.39
N ASP A 68 0.31 -16.11 -7.36
CA ASP A 68 0.85 -16.78 -6.17
C ASP A 68 1.47 -15.80 -5.15
N LEU A 69 1.38 -14.50 -5.41
CA LEU A 69 1.79 -13.43 -4.51
C LEU A 69 0.55 -12.73 -3.93
N GLU A 70 0.24 -13.03 -2.68
CA GLU A 70 -0.90 -12.45 -1.95
C GLU A 70 -0.66 -10.97 -1.65
N ILE A 71 -1.51 -10.09 -2.18
CA ILE A 71 -1.45 -8.65 -1.88
C ILE A 71 -2.27 -8.36 -0.62
N ILE A 72 -1.60 -7.85 0.42
CA ILE A 72 -2.22 -7.43 1.68
C ILE A 72 -2.29 -5.92 1.69
N MET A 73 -3.48 -5.35 1.85
CA MET A 73 -3.67 -3.90 1.99
C MET A 73 -3.72 -3.55 3.48
N ALA A 74 -2.93 -2.58 3.90
CA ALA A 74 -2.95 -2.06 5.26
C ALA A 74 -2.75 -0.56 5.27
N TYR A 75 -3.24 0.10 6.30
CA TYR A 75 -2.97 1.50 6.56
C TYR A 75 -2.65 1.73 8.03
N SER A 76 -1.87 2.76 8.34
CA SER A 76 -1.72 3.24 9.70
C SER A 76 -2.74 4.33 10.03
N LYS A 77 -3.10 4.43 11.30
CA LYS A 77 -3.97 5.46 11.87
C LYS A 77 -3.33 6.00 13.14
N ALA A 78 -3.33 7.32 13.29
CA ALA A 78 -2.84 7.96 14.50
C ALA A 78 -3.85 7.77 15.64
N THR A 79 -3.38 7.26 16.78
CA THR A 79 -4.14 7.12 18.03
C THR A 79 -3.40 7.83 19.17
N PRO A 80 -4.06 8.12 20.30
CA PRO A 80 -3.38 8.74 21.45
C PRO A 80 -2.19 7.93 21.98
N GLN A 81 -2.15 6.62 21.70
CA GLN A 81 -1.08 5.72 22.13
C GLN A 81 0.03 5.52 21.07
N GLY A 82 -0.12 6.07 19.87
CA GLY A 82 0.87 5.97 18.79
C GLY A 82 0.25 5.75 17.41
N LEU A 83 0.90 4.90 16.60
CA LEU A 83 0.35 4.48 15.31
C LEU A 83 -0.20 3.07 15.43
N GLU A 84 -1.49 2.91 15.10
CA GLU A 84 -2.10 1.60 14.93
C GLU A 84 -2.13 1.23 13.45
N TYR A 85 -1.99 -0.06 13.15
CA TYR A 85 -2.03 -0.58 11.79
C TYR A 85 -3.26 -1.45 11.62
N SER A 86 -4.05 -1.16 10.59
CA SER A 86 -5.26 -1.90 10.25
C SER A 86 -5.12 -2.53 8.88
N VAL A 87 -5.50 -3.79 8.76
CA VAL A 87 -5.60 -4.49 7.48
C VAL A 87 -6.95 -4.18 6.86
N LEU A 88 -6.96 -3.87 5.57
CA LEU A 88 -8.17 -3.63 4.79
C LEU A 88 -8.59 -4.94 4.09
N GLU A 89 -9.80 -5.40 4.38
CA GLU A 89 -10.42 -6.58 3.74
C GLU A 89 -10.95 -6.30 2.32
#